data_AF-A0A6I3V185-F1
#
_entry.id   AF-A0A6I3V185-F1
#
_cell.length_a   1.000
_cell.length_b   1.000
_cell.length_c   1.000
_cell.angle_alpha   90.00
_cell.angle_beta   90.00
_cell.angle_gamma   90.00
#
_symmetry.space_group_name_H-M   'P 1'
#
loop_
_entity.id
_entity.type
_entity.pdbx_description
1 polymer ?
#
loop_
_entity_poly.entity_id
_entity_poly.type
_entity_poly.pdbx_seq_one_letter_code
_entity_poly.pdbx_strand_id
1 'polypeptide(L)'
;FLGGRLMGAKAGIGGTYGAMPELFLKLNQLIADKDLETARELQYAINAIIGKLTATHGNMYGVIKEVLKINEGLNIGSVRSPLT
;
A
#
# COMPACT_ATOMS: atom_id res chain seq x y z
N PHE A 1 -3.05 -1.30 -8.35
CA PHE A 1 -3.56 -2.68 -8.14
C PHE A 1 -4.78 -2.92 -9.01
N LEU A 2 -5.85 -2.12 -8.84
CA LEU A 2 -7.13 -2.24 -9.56
C LEU A 2 -6.97 -2.35 -11.08
N GLY A 3 -6.32 -1.37 -11.73
CA GLY A 3 -6.17 -1.37 -13.19
C GLY A 3 -5.53 -2.63 -13.76
N GLY A 4 -4.45 -3.12 -13.12
CA GLY A 4 -3.80 -4.37 -13.52
C GLY A 4 -4.72 -5.59 -13.37
N ARG A 5 -5.49 -5.67 -12.27
CA ARG A 5 -6.47 -6.74 -12.05
C ARG A 5 -7.56 -6.74 -13.13
N LEU A 6 -8.04 -5.56 -13.53
CA LEU A 6 -9.04 -5.42 -14.60
C LEU A 6 -8.49 -5.79 -15.99
N MET A 7 -7.19 -5.61 -16.22
CA MET A 7 -6.52 -5.98 -17.47
C MET A 7 -6.09 -7.46 -17.53
N GLY A 8 -6.46 -8.27 -16.54
CA GLY A 8 -6.21 -9.72 -16.54
C GLY A 8 -5.05 -10.19 -15.65
N ALA A 9 -4.40 -9.31 -14.88
CA ALA A 9 -3.46 -9.76 -13.85
C ALA A 9 -4.22 -10.58 -12.80
N LYS A 10 -3.77 -11.79 -12.49
CA LYS A 10 -4.45 -12.69 -11.54
C LYS A 10 -4.17 -12.37 -10.06
N ALA A 11 -3.08 -11.64 -9.79
CA ALA A 11 -2.63 -11.29 -8.45
C ALA A 11 -1.89 -9.94 -8.48
N GLY A 12 -1.45 -9.47 -7.32
CA GLY A 12 -0.58 -8.30 -7.18
C GLY A 12 0.52 -8.54 -6.15
N ILE A 13 1.69 -7.95 -6.41
CA ILE A 13 2.83 -7.90 -5.47
C ILE A 13 3.24 -6.44 -5.39
N GLY A 14 3.43 -5.91 -4.18
CA GLY A 14 3.80 -4.51 -4.00
C GLY A 14 4.38 -4.20 -2.63
N GLY A 15 5.43 -3.37 -2.60
CA GLY A 15 6.14 -3.01 -1.37
C GLY A 15 5.33 -2.17 -0.39
N THR A 16 4.26 -1.50 -0.84
CA THR A 16 3.39 -0.68 0.01
C THR A 16 2.29 -1.47 0.70
N TYR A 17 2.12 -2.76 0.37
CA TYR A 17 1.03 -3.57 0.93
C TYR A 17 1.24 -3.79 2.42
N GLY A 18 2.50 -3.96 2.85
CA GLY A 18 2.83 -4.16 4.26
C GLY A 18 2.43 -2.98 5.16
N ALA A 19 2.30 -1.76 4.63
CA ALA A 19 1.89 -0.60 5.42
C ALA A 19 0.37 -0.53 5.67
N MET A 20 -0.42 -1.25 4.86
CA MET A 20 -1.90 -1.19 4.87
C MET A 20 -2.51 -2.44 4.20
N PRO A 21 -2.22 -3.65 4.68
CA PRO A 21 -2.58 -4.88 3.98
C PRO A 21 -4.09 -5.09 3.85
N GLU A 22 -4.87 -4.69 4.86
CA GLU A 22 -6.33 -4.81 4.91
C GLU A 22 -7.00 -4.05 3.76
N LEU A 23 -6.43 -2.90 3.37
CA LEU A 23 -6.97 -2.11 2.25
C LEU A 23 -6.81 -2.84 0.92
N PHE A 24 -5.69 -3.55 0.70
CA PHE A 24 -5.51 -4.36 -0.51
C PHE A 24 -6.34 -5.63 -0.51
N LEU A 25 -6.53 -6.27 0.64
CA LEU A 25 -7.45 -7.40 0.79
C LEU A 25 -8.88 -6.98 0.48
N LYS A 26 -9.34 -5.86 1.06
CA LYS A 26 -10.67 -5.30 0.78
C LYS A 26 -10.81 -4.90 -0.68
N LEU A 27 -9.79 -4.27 -1.27
CA LEU A 27 -9.79 -3.93 -2.70
C LEU A 27 -9.90 -5.16 -3.58
N ASN A 28 -9.19 -6.25 -3.25
CA ASN A 28 -9.30 -7.50 -3.99
C ASN A 28 -10.70 -8.13 -3.85
N GLN A 29 -11.31 -8.05 -2.67
CA GLN A 29 -12.69 -8.52 -2.45
C GLN A 29 -13.68 -7.72 -3.30
N LEU A 30 -13.60 -6.38 -3.30
CA LEU A 30 -14.49 -5.53 -4.12
C LEU A 30 -14.37 -5.84 -5.62
N ILE A 31 -13.17 -6.15 -6.11
CA ILE A 31 -12.96 -6.59 -7.49
C ILE A 31 -13.65 -7.94 -7.76
N ALA A 32 -13.55 -8.89 -6.82
CA ALA A 32 -14.21 -10.19 -6.94
C ALA A 32 -15.74 -10.05 -6.92
N ASP A 33 -16.25 -9.15 -6.08
CA ASP A 33 -17.67 -8.83 -5.95
C ASP A 33 -18.21 -7.96 -7.11
N LYS A 34 -17.31 -7.50 -8.01
CA LYS A 34 -17.60 -6.60 -9.13
C LYS A 34 -18.15 -5.22 -8.71
N ASP A 35 -17.94 -4.82 -7.46
CA ASP A 35 -18.20 -3.45 -7.00
C ASP A 35 -17.03 -2.53 -7.40
N LEU A 36 -17.03 -2.14 -8.68
CA LEU A 36 -15.91 -1.41 -9.28
C LEU A 36 -15.88 0.07 -8.90
N GLU A 37 -17.01 0.66 -8.54
CA GLU A 37 -17.07 2.05 -8.10
C GLU A 37 -16.40 2.21 -6.73
N THR A 38 -16.79 1.38 -5.76
CA THR A 38 -16.16 1.37 -4.43
C THR A 38 -14.69 0.93 -4.53
N ALA A 39 -14.38 -0.05 -5.38
CA ALA A 39 -12.99 -0.46 -5.62
C ALA A 39 -12.13 0.70 -6.13
N ARG A 40 -12.68 1.53 -7.04
CA ARG A 40 -11.99 2.71 -7.57
C ARG A 40 -11.73 3.74 -6.48
N GLU A 41 -12.73 4.07 -5.68
CA GLU A 41 -12.59 5.01 -4.56
C GLU A 41 -11.53 4.54 -3.55
N LEU A 42 -11.57 3.26 -3.17
CA LEU A 42 -10.56 2.67 -2.29
C LEU A 42 -9.16 2.71 -2.92
N GLN A 43 -9.03 2.44 -4.23
CA GLN A 43 -7.75 2.56 -4.92
C GLN A 43 -7.22 4.00 -4.91
N TYR A 44 -8.08 5.02 -5.01
CA TYR A 44 -7.67 6.42 -4.87
C TYR A 44 -7.21 6.75 -3.45
N ALA A 45 -7.91 6.27 -2.42
CA ALA A 45 -7.48 6.43 -1.03
C ALA A 45 -6.11 5.78 -0.78
N ILE A 46 -5.91 4.55 -1.26
CA ILE A 46 -4.62 3.86 -1.25
C ILE A 46 -3.53 4.71 -1.94
N ASN A 47 -3.83 5.26 -3.11
CA ASN A 47 -2.87 6.09 -3.84
C ASN A 47 -2.53 7.38 -3.09
N ALA A 48 -3.49 8.00 -2.39
CA ALA A 48 -3.24 9.17 -1.57
C ALA A 48 -2.27 8.85 -0.41
N ILE A 49 -2.43 7.69 0.24
CA ILE A 49 -1.48 7.22 1.26
C ILE A 49 -0.10 7.00 0.66
N ILE A 50 0.01 6.29 -0.47
CA ILE A 50 1.29 6.08 -1.16
C ILE A 50 1.95 7.41 -1.52
N GLY A 51 1.18 8.38 -2.02
CA GLY A 51 1.68 9.72 -2.31
C GLY A 51 2.31 10.40 -1.09
N LYS A 52 1.72 10.23 0.10
CA LYS A 52 2.31 10.73 1.36
C LYS A 52 3.55 9.96 1.77
N LEU A 53 3.56 8.62 1.63
CA LEU A 53 4.73 7.79 1.92
C LEU A 53 5.94 8.17 1.04
N THR A 54 5.70 8.58 -0.20
CA THR A 54 6.76 8.98 -1.15
C THR A 54 7.14 10.46 -1.10
N ALA A 55 6.41 11.29 -0.36
CA ALA A 55 6.64 12.74 -0.32
C ALA A 55 7.66 13.19 0.73
N THR A 56 8.21 12.27 1.52
CA THR A 56 9.16 12.61 2.58
C THR A 56 10.59 12.75 2.06
N HIS A 57 11.45 13.44 2.81
CA HIS A 57 12.89 13.50 2.52
C HIS A 57 13.65 12.17 2.75
N GLY A 58 13.02 11.17 3.38
CA GLY A 58 13.57 9.82 3.57
C GLY A 58 13.08 8.82 2.51
N ASN A 59 13.71 7.65 2.47
CA ASN A 59 13.28 6.53 1.64
C ASN A 59 11.89 6.05 2.09
N MET A 60 11.03 5.75 1.11
CA MET A 60 9.67 5.28 1.34
C MET A 60 9.60 4.10 2.32
N TYR A 61 10.56 3.16 2.27
CA TYR A 61 10.58 2.03 3.21
C TYR A 61 10.95 2.45 4.63
N GLY A 62 11.78 3.48 4.82
CA GLY A 62 12.03 4.06 6.14
C GLY A 62 10.75 4.64 6.74
N VAL A 63 9.97 5.35 5.93
CA VAL A 63 8.65 5.87 6.34
C VAL A 63 7.69 4.73 6.68
N ILE A 64 7.60 3.70 5.84
CA ILE A 64 6.73 2.54 6.09
C ILE A 64 7.08 1.86 7.42
N LYS A 65 8.38 1.72 7.75
CA LYS A 65 8.80 1.14 9.03
C LYS A 65 8.34 1.99 10.22
N GLU A 66 8.40 3.31 10.14
CA GLU A 66 7.87 4.19 11.19
C GLU A 66 6.34 4.13 11.27
N VAL A 67 5.63 4.02 10.15
CA VAL A 67 4.17 3.79 10.14
C VAL A 67 3.82 2.50 10.86
N LEU A 68 4.53 1.40 10.57
CA LEU A 68 4.34 0.11 11.23
C LEU A 68 4.65 0.16 12.73
N LYS A 69 5.65 0.95 13.13
CA LYS A 69 5.97 1.16 14.53
C LYS A 69 4.85 1.90 15.27
N ILE A 70 4.25 2.91 14.64
CA ILE A 70 3.16 3.70 15.22
C ILE A 70 1.86 2.90 15.29
N ASN A 71 1.47 2.25 14.19
CA ASN A 71 0.16 1.60 14.08
C ASN A 71 0.15 0.19 14.69
N GLU A 72 1.23 -0.56 14.54
CA GLU A 72 1.30 -1.99 14.88
C GLU A 72 2.30 -2.29 16.01
N GLY A 73 3.00 -1.29 16.53
CA GLY A 73 4.06 -1.48 17.53
C GLY A 73 5.30 -2.22 17.01
N LEU A 74 5.44 -2.39 15.69
CA LEU A 74 6.53 -3.16 15.08
C LEU A 74 7.78 -2.32 14.90
N ASN A 75 8.77 -2.52 15.78
CA ASN A 75 10.08 -1.87 15.66
C ASN A 75 11.08 -2.76 14.88
N ILE A 76 11.21 -2.49 13.57
CA ILE A 76 12.02 -3.29 12.63
C ILE A 76 13.25 -2.52 12.09
N GLY A 77 13.77 -1.60 12.90
CA GLY A 77 14.99 -0.84 12.65
C GLY A 77 14.90 0.15 11.47
N SER A 78 16.03 0.75 11.10
CA SER A 78 16.09 1.66 9.95
C SER A 78 16.27 0.90 8.62
N VAL A 79 16.21 1.62 7.51
CA VAL A 79 16.68 1.13 6.21
C VAL A 79 18.21 1.02 6.21
N ARG A 80 18.74 0.15 5.33
CA ARG A 80 20.18 -0.02 5.18
C ARG A 80 20.73 1.04 4.22
N SER A 81 21.87 1.64 4.55
CA SER A 81 22.64 2.51 3.65
C SER A 81 22.87 1.83 2.28
N PRO A 82 22.75 2.55 1.15
CA PRO A 82 22.68 4.01 1.00
C PRO A 82 21.29 4.61 1.10
N LEU A 83 20.27 3.85 1.49
CA LEU A 83 18.92 4.37 1.69
C LEU A 83 18.91 5.27 2.92
N THR A 84 18.38 6.48 2.75
CA THR A 84 18.19 7.49 3.80
C THR A 84 16.84 7.39 4.47
#